data_AF-A0A183J4S8-F1
#
_entry.id   AF-A0A183J4S8-F1
#
_cell.length_a   1.000
_cell.length_b   1.000
_cell.length_c   1.000
_cell.angle_alpha   90.00
_cell.angle_beta   90.00
_cell.angle_gamma   90.00
#
_symmetry.space_group_name_H-M   'P 1'
#
loop_
_entity.id
_entity.type
_entity.pdbx_description
1 polymer ?
#
loop_
_entity_poly.entity_id
_entity_poly.type
_entity_poly.pdbx_seq_one_letter_code
_entity_poly.pdbx_strand_id
1 'polypeptide(L)'
;SANGIVDDDDDYEPKSYEELRQDAIHHYRQQKRYFEQAQTAYRHGMKAAASFYAQQGHLQNSQLKKANRLAAEKILEIRNGTLPKGVLDLHGLFVNEAISALSKFLSDFKNGKYFLSYLSLDFDFYAFVQRYPKGGNSDHWQGDSFGWWTEVKASCY
;
A
#
# COMPACT_ATOMS: atom_id res chain seq x y z
N SER A 1 4.02 -38.68 -41.19
CA SER A 1 4.65 -38.27 -39.92
C SER A 1 3.83 -37.17 -39.29
N ALA A 2 3.26 -37.42 -38.11
CA ALA A 2 2.62 -36.39 -37.31
C ALA A 2 3.72 -35.67 -36.53
N ASN A 3 3.92 -34.38 -36.80
CA ASN A 3 4.72 -33.52 -35.94
C ASN A 3 3.84 -33.14 -34.74
N GLY A 4 4.16 -33.71 -33.58
CA GLY A 4 3.61 -33.29 -32.31
C GLY A 4 4.02 -31.85 -32.04
N ILE A 5 3.03 -30.97 -31.99
CA ILE A 5 3.15 -29.68 -31.33
C ILE A 5 3.23 -30.03 -29.85
N VAL A 6 4.43 -29.88 -29.28
CA VAL A 6 4.61 -29.85 -27.83
C VAL A 6 4.19 -28.44 -27.45
N ASP A 7 2.99 -28.31 -26.91
CA ASP A 7 2.58 -27.11 -26.20
C ASP A 7 3.50 -27.02 -24.97
N ASP A 8 4.57 -26.22 -25.07
CA ASP A 8 5.37 -25.78 -23.92
C ASP A 8 4.46 -24.88 -23.06
N ASP A 9 3.60 -25.51 -22.25
CA ASP A 9 3.00 -24.87 -21.08
C ASP A 9 4.14 -24.57 -20.10
N ASP A 10 4.87 -23.48 -20.36
CA ASP A 10 5.78 -22.87 -19.40
C ASP A 10 4.98 -22.59 -18.12
N ASP A 11 5.33 -23.32 -17.06
CA ASP A 11 4.92 -23.10 -15.68
C ASP A 11 5.33 -21.67 -15.28
N TYR A 12 4.47 -20.69 -15.59
CA TYR A 12 4.74 -19.27 -15.40
C TYR A 12 4.62 -18.93 -13.92
N GLU A 13 5.68 -19.22 -13.18
CA GLU A 13 5.81 -18.83 -11.79
C GLU A 13 5.82 -17.29 -11.66
N PRO A 14 4.93 -16.69 -10.85
CA PRO A 14 4.85 -15.24 -10.74
C PRO A 14 6.11 -14.63 -10.10
N LYS A 15 6.91 -13.90 -10.89
CA LYS A 15 8.13 -13.15 -10.46
C LYS A 15 8.05 -12.58 -9.04
N SER A 16 9.02 -12.89 -8.19
CA SER A 16 9.16 -12.34 -6.84
C SER A 16 9.35 -10.82 -6.84
N TYR A 17 9.14 -10.16 -5.69
CA TYR A 17 9.36 -8.71 -5.58
C TYR A 17 10.82 -8.33 -5.80
N GLU A 18 11.77 -9.19 -5.43
CA GLU A 18 13.21 -8.96 -5.62
C GLU A 18 13.56 -8.98 -7.11
N GLU A 19 13.06 -9.97 -7.86
CA GLU A 19 13.24 -10.01 -9.32
C GLU A 19 12.63 -8.79 -10.01
N LEU A 20 11.47 -8.32 -9.55
CA LEU A 20 10.85 -7.10 -10.06
C LEU A 20 11.69 -5.84 -9.73
N ARG A 21 12.35 -5.79 -8.58
CA ARG A 21 13.29 -4.70 -8.26
C ARG A 21 14.56 -4.80 -9.09
N GLN A 22 15.06 -5.99 -9.39
CA GLN A 22 16.18 -6.18 -10.31
C GLN A 22 15.81 -5.74 -11.74
N ASP A 23 14.60 -6.07 -12.21
CA ASP A 23 14.06 -5.59 -13.50
C ASP A 23 13.99 -4.05 -13.52
N ALA A 24 13.51 -3.43 -12.44
CA ALA A 24 13.49 -1.98 -12.30
C ALA A 24 14.91 -1.39 -12.41
N ILE A 25 15.89 -1.95 -11.69
CA ILE A 25 17.30 -1.51 -11.76
C ILE A 25 17.85 -1.66 -13.18
N HIS A 26 17.54 -2.76 -13.87
CA HIS A 26 17.93 -2.97 -15.25
C HIS A 26 17.39 -1.86 -16.16
N HIS A 27 16.08 -1.60 -16.11
CA HIS A 27 15.44 -0.55 -16.90
C HIS A 27 15.99 0.85 -16.57
N TYR A 28 16.28 1.14 -15.31
CA TYR A 28 16.92 2.39 -14.90
C TYR A 28 18.31 2.58 -15.53
N ARG A 29 19.15 1.54 -15.53
CA ARG A 29 20.48 1.58 -16.16
C ARG A 29 20.37 1.83 -17.66
N GLN A 30 19.45 1.13 -18.34
CA GLN A 30 19.24 1.30 -19.78
C GLN A 30 18.68 2.68 -20.12
N GLN A 31 17.71 3.17 -19.34
CA GLN A 31 17.18 4.53 -19.45
C GLN A 31 18.29 5.57 -19.40
N LYS A 32 19.16 5.48 -18.38
CA LYS A 32 20.27 6.41 -18.19
C LYS A 32 21.19 6.44 -19.41
N ARG A 33 21.56 5.26 -19.93
CA ARG A 33 22.39 5.13 -21.13
C ARG A 33 21.75 5.78 -22.35
N TYR A 34 20.45 5.57 -22.57
CA TYR A 34 19.76 6.19 -23.70
C TYR A 34 19.70 7.71 -23.59
N PHE A 35 19.48 8.28 -22.40
CA PHE A 35 19.50 9.73 -22.24
C PHE A 35 20.90 10.34 -22.41
N GLU A 36 21.96 9.64 -21.97
CA GLU A 36 23.35 10.05 -22.24
C GLU A 36 23.66 10.05 -23.75
N GLN A 37 23.20 9.02 -24.48
CA GLN A 37 23.30 8.95 -25.93
C GLN A 37 22.50 10.06 -26.62
N ALA A 38 21.28 10.33 -26.17
CA ALA A 38 20.45 11.42 -26.68
C ALA A 38 21.13 12.77 -26.50
N GLN A 39 21.69 13.02 -25.31
CA GLN A 39 22.43 14.24 -25.00
C GLN A 39 23.66 14.41 -25.91
N THR A 40 24.40 13.32 -26.12
CA THR A 40 25.59 13.32 -26.99
C THR A 40 25.21 13.60 -28.43
N ALA A 41 24.19 12.90 -28.97
CA ALA A 41 23.69 13.12 -30.33
C ALA A 41 23.18 14.55 -30.54
N TYR A 42 22.50 15.12 -29.54
CA TYR A 42 22.03 16.50 -29.58
C TYR A 42 23.20 17.50 -29.67
N ARG A 43 24.25 17.31 -28.87
CA ARG A 43 25.47 18.15 -28.91
C ARG A 43 26.18 18.09 -30.25
N HIS A 44 26.11 16.97 -30.96
CA HIS A 44 26.66 16.81 -32.31
C HIS A 44 25.72 17.29 -33.44
N GLY A 45 24.57 17.89 -33.12
CA GLY A 45 23.60 18.35 -34.10
C GLY A 45 22.81 17.23 -34.80
N MET A 46 22.96 15.98 -34.35
CA MET A 46 22.28 14.80 -34.90
C MET A 46 20.84 14.69 -34.35
N LYS A 47 19.96 15.60 -34.77
CA LYS A 47 18.60 15.75 -34.22
C LYS A 47 17.75 14.46 -34.27
N ALA A 48 17.79 13.72 -35.38
CA ALA A 48 17.02 12.48 -35.53
C ALA A 48 17.48 11.39 -34.54
N ALA A 49 18.79 11.20 -34.40
CA ALA A 49 19.37 10.26 -33.45
C ALA A 49 19.07 10.65 -31.99
N ALA A 50 19.15 11.95 -31.68
CA ALA A 50 18.79 12.47 -30.35
C ALA A 50 17.33 12.16 -30.00
N SER A 51 16.40 12.39 -30.94
CA SER A 51 14.97 12.07 -30.75
C SER A 51 14.74 10.57 -30.55
N PHE A 52 15.38 9.73 -31.37
CA PHE A 52 15.29 8.27 -31.23
C PHE A 52 15.73 7.80 -29.84
N TYR A 53 16.92 8.21 -29.38
CA TYR A 53 17.41 7.81 -28.06
C TYR A 53 16.56 8.35 -26.92
N ALA A 54 16.01 9.58 -27.03
CA ALA A 54 15.09 10.11 -26.04
C ALA A 54 13.81 9.25 -25.94
N GLN A 55 13.24 8.84 -27.08
CA GLN A 55 12.08 7.95 -27.11
C GLN A 55 12.38 6.59 -26.45
N GLN A 56 13.55 6.00 -26.72
CA GLN A 56 13.98 4.77 -26.06
C GLN A 56 14.14 4.96 -24.54
N GLY A 57 14.72 6.07 -24.10
CA GLY A 57 14.82 6.41 -22.68
C GLY A 57 13.45 6.53 -21.99
N HIS A 58 12.46 7.12 -22.68
CA HIS A 58 11.08 7.18 -22.18
C HIS A 58 10.41 5.81 -22.12
N LEU A 59 10.64 4.93 -23.10
CA LEU A 59 10.15 3.56 -23.06
C LEU A 59 10.69 2.81 -21.83
N GLN A 60 12.00 2.90 -21.58
CA GLN A 60 12.61 2.29 -20.38
C GLN A 60 12.07 2.89 -19.08
N ASN A 61 11.74 4.19 -19.06
CA ASN A 61 11.09 4.83 -17.92
C ASN A 61 9.74 4.18 -17.57
N SER A 62 8.93 3.89 -18.60
CA SER A 62 7.63 3.25 -18.42
C SER A 62 7.78 1.83 -17.85
N GLN A 63 8.78 1.09 -18.34
CA GLN A 63 9.09 -0.25 -17.82
C GLN A 63 9.61 -0.21 -16.38
N LEU A 64 10.51 0.72 -16.06
CA LEU A 64 10.98 0.98 -14.70
C LEU A 64 9.82 1.25 -13.74
N LYS A 65 8.90 2.15 -14.11
CA LYS A 65 7.72 2.47 -13.31
C LYS A 65 6.81 1.26 -13.12
N LYS A 66 6.60 0.47 -14.18
CA LYS A 66 5.80 -0.76 -14.12
C LYS A 66 6.42 -1.78 -13.16
N ALA A 67 7.72 -2.04 -13.29
CA ALA A 67 8.43 -2.99 -12.44
C ALA A 67 8.41 -2.56 -10.97
N ASN A 68 8.68 -1.29 -10.67
CA ASN A 68 8.58 -0.74 -9.32
C ASN A 68 7.17 -0.85 -8.73
N ARG A 69 6.13 -0.54 -9.52
CA ARG A 69 4.74 -0.67 -9.08
C ARG A 69 4.40 -2.12 -8.71
N LEU A 70 4.74 -3.07 -9.57
CA LEU A 70 4.49 -4.49 -9.32
C LEU A 70 5.27 -4.99 -8.09
N ALA A 71 6.52 -4.56 -7.91
CA ALA A 71 7.30 -4.90 -6.72
C ALA A 71 6.64 -4.35 -5.44
N ALA A 72 6.20 -3.09 -5.47
CA ALA A 72 5.51 -2.45 -4.34
C ALA A 72 4.19 -3.16 -3.99
N GLU A 73 3.41 -3.56 -5.00
CA GLU A 73 2.17 -4.33 -4.82
C GLU A 73 2.45 -5.66 -4.12
N LYS A 74 3.47 -6.42 -4.57
CA LYS A 74 3.88 -7.68 -3.91
C LYS A 74 4.39 -7.48 -2.49
N ILE A 75 5.17 -6.43 -2.23
CA ILE A 75 5.66 -6.13 -0.87
C ILE A 75 4.48 -5.85 0.05
N LEU A 76 3.53 -5.01 -0.40
CA LEU A 76 2.34 -4.70 0.39
C LEU A 76 1.50 -5.94 0.66
N GLU A 77 1.29 -6.80 -0.33
CA GLU A 77 0.57 -8.07 -0.20
C GLU A 77 1.22 -8.97 0.85
N ILE A 78 2.52 -9.24 0.72
CA ILE A 78 3.27 -10.13 1.62
C ILE A 78 3.28 -9.57 3.05
N ARG A 79 3.56 -8.27 3.21
CA ARG A 79 3.73 -7.66 4.54
C ARG A 79 2.42 -7.40 5.26
N ASN A 80 1.35 -7.09 4.53
CA ASN A 80 0.08 -6.67 5.13
C ASN A 80 -1.01 -7.75 5.06
N GLY A 81 -0.79 -8.85 4.35
CA GLY A 81 -1.79 -9.90 4.16
C GLY A 81 -2.29 -10.55 5.47
N THR A 82 -1.46 -10.55 6.52
CA THR A 82 -1.79 -11.13 7.83
C THR A 82 -1.94 -10.09 8.94
N LEU A 83 -1.77 -8.79 8.63
CA LEU A 83 -1.81 -7.75 9.65
C LEU A 83 -3.24 -7.44 10.09
N PRO A 84 -3.45 -7.06 11.37
CA PRO A 84 -4.74 -6.59 11.85
C PRO A 84 -5.25 -5.39 11.05
N LYS A 85 -6.58 -5.26 10.96
CA LYS A 85 -7.22 -4.09 10.38
C LYS A 85 -6.79 -2.82 11.14
N GLY A 86 -6.50 -1.75 10.41
CA GLY A 86 -6.00 -0.51 11.02
C GLY A 86 -4.47 -0.45 11.19
N VAL A 87 -3.76 -1.52 10.88
CA VAL A 87 -2.28 -1.54 10.82
C VAL A 87 -1.83 -1.55 9.35
N LEU A 88 -0.77 -0.80 9.06
CA LEU A 88 -0.14 -0.74 7.74
C LEU A 88 1.37 -0.78 7.90
N ASP A 89 2.00 -1.76 7.28
CA ASP A 89 3.44 -1.88 7.15
C ASP A 89 3.91 -1.36 5.79
N LEU A 90 4.77 -0.33 5.83
CA LEU A 90 5.31 0.37 4.67
C LEU A 90 6.80 0.06 4.42
N HIS A 91 7.41 -0.85 5.17
CA HIS A 91 8.83 -1.17 5.00
C HIS A 91 9.10 -1.82 3.63
N GLY A 92 10.24 -1.48 3.04
CA GLY A 92 10.64 -1.97 1.73
C GLY A 92 10.04 -1.21 0.54
N LEU A 93 9.15 -0.25 0.80
CA LEU A 93 8.61 0.64 -0.23
C LEU A 93 9.51 1.87 -0.43
N PHE A 94 9.59 2.37 -1.66
CA PHE A 94 10.14 3.70 -1.92
C PHE A 94 9.18 4.78 -1.44
N VAL A 95 9.70 5.96 -1.12
CA VAL A 95 8.95 7.06 -0.51
C VAL A 95 7.62 7.36 -1.24
N ASN A 96 7.65 7.46 -2.56
CA ASN A 96 6.43 7.74 -3.34
C ASN A 96 5.42 6.59 -3.31
N GLU A 97 5.90 5.35 -3.28
CA GLU A 97 5.06 4.16 -3.16
C GLU A 97 4.41 4.12 -1.77
N ALA A 98 5.19 4.39 -0.72
CA ALA A 98 4.72 4.44 0.67
C ALA A 98 3.66 5.54 0.88
N ILE A 99 3.88 6.74 0.33
CA ILE A 99 2.90 7.84 0.37
C ILE A 99 1.60 7.42 -0.32
N SER A 100 1.68 6.80 -1.50
CA SER A 100 0.51 6.33 -2.24
C SER A 100 -0.26 5.26 -1.47
N ALA A 101 0.45 4.28 -0.89
CA ALA A 101 -0.12 3.22 -0.08
C ALA A 101 -0.82 3.78 1.17
N LEU A 102 -0.16 4.69 1.90
CA LEU A 102 -0.73 5.34 3.07
C LEU A 102 -1.96 6.17 2.72
N SER A 103 -1.92 6.94 1.63
CA SER A 103 -3.07 7.74 1.18
C SER A 103 -4.28 6.85 0.87
N LYS A 104 -4.06 5.71 0.21
CA LYS A 104 -5.11 4.74 -0.08
C LYS A 104 -5.67 4.15 1.21
N PHE A 105 -4.79 3.72 2.12
CA PHE A 105 -5.16 3.14 3.40
C PHE A 105 -6.01 4.09 4.25
N LEU A 106 -5.62 5.36 4.36
CA LEU A 106 -6.39 6.37 5.09
C LEU A 106 -7.75 6.66 4.45
N SER A 107 -7.82 6.67 3.12
CA SER A 107 -9.09 6.81 2.40
C SER A 107 -10.03 5.64 2.71
N ASP A 108 -9.51 4.41 2.62
CA ASP A 108 -10.26 3.20 2.93
C ASP A 108 -10.72 3.17 4.40
N PHE A 109 -9.89 3.68 5.31
CA PHE A 109 -10.22 3.84 6.73
C PHE A 109 -11.36 4.84 6.96
N LYS A 110 -11.28 6.04 6.37
CA LYS A 110 -12.31 7.08 6.47
C LYS A 110 -13.65 6.65 5.88
N ASN A 111 -13.62 5.90 4.78
CA ASN A 111 -14.82 5.42 4.10
C ASN A 111 -15.47 4.21 4.78
N GLY A 112 -15.00 3.83 5.97
CA GLY A 112 -15.62 2.80 6.78
C GLY A 112 -15.49 1.38 6.22
N LYS A 113 -14.56 1.12 5.28
CA LYS A 113 -14.25 -0.27 4.85
C LYS A 113 -13.84 -1.16 6.02
N TYR A 114 -13.38 -0.57 7.12
CA TYR A 114 -13.03 -1.27 8.36
C TYR A 114 -14.03 -1.02 9.52
N PHE A 115 -15.07 -0.19 9.31
CA PHE A 115 -16.03 0.24 10.35
C PHE A 115 -17.00 -0.87 10.76
N LEU A 116 -17.41 -1.75 9.82
CA LEU A 116 -18.33 -2.85 10.13
C LEU A 116 -17.70 -3.98 10.98
N SER A 117 -16.38 -4.03 11.15
CA SER A 117 -15.75 -4.99 12.07
C SER A 117 -15.53 -4.47 13.49
N TYR A 118 -15.56 -3.15 13.71
CA TYR A 118 -15.47 -2.58 15.06
C TYR A 118 -16.80 -2.74 15.80
N LEU A 119 -17.93 -2.68 15.10
CA LEU A 119 -19.26 -2.86 15.69
C LEU A 119 -19.59 -4.32 16.09
N SER A 120 -18.76 -5.31 15.71
CA SER A 120 -18.95 -6.69 16.17
C SER A 120 -18.41 -6.93 17.59
N LEU A 121 -17.67 -5.98 18.18
CA LEU A 121 -17.13 -6.09 19.54
C LEU A 121 -17.66 -5.03 20.51
N ASP A 122 -18.43 -4.05 20.05
CA ASP A 122 -18.96 -2.95 20.87
C ASP A 122 -20.49 -2.96 21.02
N PHE A 123 -21.15 -4.12 20.89
CA PHE A 123 -22.61 -4.19 21.16
C PHE A 123 -22.93 -3.91 22.65
N ASP A 124 -21.97 -4.14 23.55
CA ASP A 124 -22.12 -3.90 24.98
C ASP A 124 -22.08 -2.40 25.34
N PHE A 125 -21.35 -1.56 24.60
CA PHE A 125 -21.27 -0.13 24.88
C PHE A 125 -22.54 0.63 24.46
N TYR A 126 -23.15 0.25 23.33
CA TYR A 126 -24.39 0.87 22.88
C TYR A 126 -25.60 0.46 23.75
N ALA A 127 -25.60 -0.76 24.30
CA ALA A 127 -26.58 -1.21 25.28
C ALA A 127 -26.44 -0.51 26.64
N PHE A 128 -25.21 -0.13 27.05
CA PHE A 128 -24.95 0.61 28.30
C PHE A 128 -25.58 2.01 28.29
N VAL A 129 -25.48 2.75 27.18
CA VAL A 129 -26.05 4.10 27.06
C VAL A 129 -27.59 4.08 27.05
N GLN A 130 -28.20 3.00 26.55
CA GLN A 130 -29.66 2.84 26.47
C GLN A 130 -30.31 2.44 27.80
N ARG A 131 -29.53 2.08 28.84
CA ARG A 131 -30.07 1.59 30.14
C ARG A 131 -30.33 2.68 31.17
N TYR A 132 -30.00 3.94 30.90
CA TYR A 132 -30.38 5.07 31.75
C TYR A 132 -31.42 5.95 31.04
N PRO A 133 -32.73 5.79 31.34
CA PRO A 133 -33.72 6.76 30.91
C PRO A 133 -33.42 8.11 31.57
N LYS A 134 -33.54 9.20 30.81
CA LYS A 134 -33.48 10.57 31.32
C LYS A 134 -34.64 10.79 32.30
N GLY A 135 -34.39 10.55 33.59
CA GLY A 135 -35.31 10.80 34.68
C GLY A 135 -35.15 12.22 35.24
N GLY A 136 -36.19 13.02 35.01
CA GLY A 136 -36.75 14.15 35.76
C GLY A 136 -35.97 14.84 36.90
N ASN A 137 -36.00 16.17 36.81
CA ASN A 137 -36.03 17.22 37.84
C ASN A 137 -35.09 17.18 39.04
N SER A 138 -34.50 18.36 39.25
CA SER A 138 -33.84 18.83 40.46
C SER A 138 -34.63 18.49 41.72
N ASP A 139 -33.99 17.84 42.69
CA ASP A 139 -33.70 18.41 44.00
C ASP A 139 -33.14 17.31 44.93
N HIS A 140 -32.26 17.73 45.85
CA HIS A 140 -31.73 16.95 46.98
C HIS A 140 -30.44 16.14 46.73
N TRP A 141 -29.29 16.83 46.80
CA TRP A 141 -28.00 16.20 47.10
C TRP A 141 -27.74 16.29 48.62
N GLN A 142 -27.85 15.15 49.32
CA GLN A 142 -27.17 14.94 50.60
C GLN A 142 -26.00 13.99 50.35
N GLY A 143 -24.82 14.37 50.87
CA GLY A 143 -23.54 13.74 50.59
C GLY A 143 -23.38 12.35 51.19
N ASP A 144 -22.39 11.60 50.68
CA ASP A 144 -21.15 11.41 51.42
C ASP A 144 -20.14 10.56 50.64
N SER A 145 -18.85 10.89 50.84
CA SER A 145 -17.65 10.06 50.72
C SER A 145 -17.19 9.53 49.35
N PHE A 146 -16.21 10.26 48.79
CA PHE A 146 -14.86 9.78 48.43
C PHE A 146 -14.61 8.25 48.24
N GLY A 147 -14.06 7.88 47.08
CA GLY A 147 -12.93 6.94 46.99
C GLY A 147 -12.93 5.90 45.84
N TRP A 148 -11.97 6.06 44.90
CA TRP A 148 -11.21 5.04 44.11
C TRP A 148 -11.94 3.74 43.68
N TRP A 149 -12.05 3.36 42.40
CA TRP A 149 -10.97 2.83 41.56
C TRP A 149 -11.29 2.96 40.06
N THR A 150 -10.32 3.50 39.30
CA THR A 150 -10.17 3.25 37.86
C THR A 150 -9.53 1.87 37.67
N GLU A 151 -10.28 0.92 37.11
CA GLU A 151 -9.70 -0.29 36.51
C GLU A 151 -10.09 -0.35 35.04
N VAL A 152 -9.28 0.32 34.21
CA VAL A 152 -9.25 0.13 32.77
C VAL A 152 -8.44 -1.15 32.52
N LYS A 153 -9.10 -2.28 32.29
CA LYS A 153 -8.47 -3.41 31.62
C LYS A 153 -8.70 -3.29 30.13
N ALA A 154 -7.79 -2.58 29.48
CA ALA A 154 -7.43 -2.86 28.10
C ALA A 154 -6.71 -4.21 28.08
N SER A 155 -7.41 -5.26 27.64
CA SER A 155 -6.76 -6.53 27.33
C SER A 155 -6.39 -6.51 25.86
N CYS A 156 -5.13 -6.16 25.58
CA CYS A 156 -4.49 -6.51 24.33
C CYS A 156 -4.22 -8.02 24.34
N TYR A 157 -4.80 -8.75 23.38
CA TYR A 157 -4.21 -9.91 22.71
C TYR A 157 -4.76 -9.96 21.29
#